data_AF-M2UF79-F1
#
_entry.id   AF-M2UF79-F1
#
_cell.length_a   1.000
_cell.length_b   1.000
_cell.length_c   1.000
_cell.angle_alpha   90.00
_cell.angle_beta   90.00
_cell.angle_gamma   90.00
#
_symmetry.space_group_name_H-M   'P 1'
#
loop_
_entity.id
_entity.type
_entity.pdbx_description
1 polymer ?
#
loop_
_entity_poly.entity_id
_entity_poly.type
_entity_poly.pdbx_seq_one_letter_code
_entity_poly.pdbx_strand_id
1 'polypeptide(L)'
;MYAQIGADTAFRHIDQAVINEGADAKLMHGSISLDDEDENNCTELLMGFHRHLPEYRQWRETTGRARAINVIQGWKDENDWPQVIQDKLPDIKWIRQPCKRGQVRISHPLLPYGSTGPMTVNRRIIPCWYVVVRNGTMENPNLGTYEEICKAHRELLAAPRSPSGYPNKYGGTDQPFPADVRIDLQSYIQRALVGQVHWGDPMVRREMHIEFG
;
A
#
# COMPACT_ATOMS: atom_id res chain seq x y z
N MET A 1 -8.46 5.45 7.60
CA MET A 1 -9.12 6.53 6.84
C MET A 1 -10.63 6.39 7.03
N TYR A 2 -11.34 7.50 7.22
CA TYR A 2 -12.79 7.55 7.27
C TYR A 2 -13.28 8.64 6.32
N ALA A 3 -14.25 8.31 5.49
CA ALA A 3 -14.94 9.24 4.62
C ALA A 3 -16.46 9.07 4.74
N GLN A 4 -17.16 10.19 4.76
CA GLN A 4 -18.62 10.24 4.87
C GLN A 4 -19.27 10.31 3.49
N ILE A 5 -20.55 9.91 3.43
CA ILE A 5 -21.38 10.08 2.23
C ILE A 5 -21.29 11.53 1.72
N GLY A 6 -21.08 11.70 0.41
CA GLY A 6 -20.96 12.99 -0.25
C GLY A 6 -19.57 13.63 -0.19
N ALA A 7 -18.63 13.07 0.58
CA ALA A 7 -17.25 13.56 0.57
C ALA A 7 -16.59 13.34 -0.80
N ASP A 8 -15.92 14.39 -1.30
CA ASP A 8 -15.09 14.28 -2.49
C ASP A 8 -13.73 13.68 -2.12
N THR A 9 -13.58 12.42 -2.51
CA THR A 9 -12.41 11.60 -2.24
C THR A 9 -11.81 11.06 -3.53
N ALA A 10 -12.28 11.54 -4.68
CA ALA A 10 -11.82 11.03 -5.96
C ALA A 10 -10.39 11.48 -6.21
N PHE A 11 -9.46 10.54 -6.33
CA PHE A 11 -8.10 10.82 -6.73
C PHE A 11 -7.49 9.59 -7.37
N ARG A 12 -6.52 9.80 -8.26
CA ARG A 12 -5.62 8.76 -8.78
C ARG A 12 -4.20 9.25 -8.59
N HIS A 13 -3.28 8.35 -8.32
CA HIS A 13 -1.87 8.64 -8.25
C HIS A 13 -1.02 7.44 -8.64
N ILE A 14 0.26 7.72 -8.82
CA ILE A 14 1.31 6.74 -9.04
C ILE A 14 2.41 6.99 -8.00
N ASP A 15 2.87 5.92 -7.36
CA ASP A 15 3.94 6.02 -6.36
C ASP A 15 5.30 6.30 -7.05
N GLN A 16 6.19 7.03 -6.39
CA GLN A 16 7.47 7.44 -6.99
C GLN A 16 8.38 6.26 -7.36
N ALA A 17 8.26 5.13 -6.65
CA ALA A 17 8.96 3.88 -6.98
C ALA A 17 8.64 3.37 -8.40
N VAL A 18 7.48 3.75 -8.92
CA VAL A 18 7.07 3.43 -10.28
C VAL A 18 7.72 4.36 -11.31
N ILE A 19 7.99 5.61 -10.93
CA ILE A 19 8.52 6.67 -11.80
C ILE A 19 10.06 6.61 -11.89
N ASN A 20 10.77 6.34 -10.80
CA ASN A 20 12.23 6.36 -10.75
C ASN A 20 12.82 4.94 -10.82
N GLU A 21 13.68 4.68 -11.80
CA GLU A 21 14.50 3.45 -11.82
C GLU A 21 15.37 3.34 -10.56
N GLY A 22 15.45 2.13 -9.98
CA GLY A 22 16.26 1.83 -8.79
C GLY A 22 15.57 2.11 -7.44
N ALA A 23 14.40 2.74 -7.45
CA ALA A 23 13.48 2.64 -6.31
C ALA A 23 12.70 1.33 -6.49
N ASP A 24 13.29 0.20 -6.08
CA ASP A 24 12.58 -1.08 -6.19
C ASP A 24 11.18 -0.94 -5.55
N ALA A 25 10.25 -1.73 -6.05
CA ALA A 25 8.91 -1.95 -5.54
C ALA A 25 8.91 -2.42 -4.07
N LYS A 26 9.33 -1.57 -3.14
CA LYS A 26 9.74 -1.91 -1.77
C LYS A 26 8.60 -1.94 -0.77
N LEU A 27 7.43 -1.51 -1.20
CA LEU A 27 6.25 -1.28 -0.36
C LEU A 27 5.01 -1.79 -1.10
N MET A 28 4.55 -3.00 -0.79
CA MET A 28 3.23 -3.40 -1.30
C MET A 28 2.16 -2.61 -0.54
N HIS A 29 1.23 -2.04 -1.30
CA HIS A 29 0.09 -1.35 -0.73
C HIS A 29 -1.11 -2.30 -0.63
N GLY A 30 -1.81 -2.19 0.49
CA GLY A 30 -3.07 -2.87 0.70
C GLY A 30 -3.97 -2.12 1.67
N SER A 31 -5.12 -2.69 1.92
CA SER A 31 -6.07 -2.14 2.88
C SER A 31 -7.06 -3.20 3.35
N ILE A 32 -7.54 -3.04 4.57
CA ILE A 32 -8.68 -3.78 5.12
C ILE A 32 -9.89 -2.87 5.09
N SER A 33 -11.01 -3.38 4.57
CA SER A 33 -12.28 -2.64 4.58
C SER A 33 -13.06 -2.91 5.86
N LEU A 34 -13.47 -1.86 6.56
CA LEU A 34 -14.30 -1.97 7.77
C LEU A 34 -15.80 -1.80 7.47
N ASP A 35 -16.12 -1.34 6.27
CA ASP A 35 -17.47 -1.21 5.73
C ASP A 35 -17.55 -1.92 4.37
N ASP A 36 -18.77 -2.12 3.87
CA ASP A 36 -18.97 -2.65 2.51
C ASP A 36 -18.74 -1.55 1.48
N GLU A 37 -17.68 -1.69 0.69
CA GLU A 37 -17.45 -0.85 -0.49
C GLU A 37 -18.43 -1.21 -1.62
N ASP A 38 -18.65 -0.24 -2.50
CA ASP A 38 -19.41 -0.41 -3.74
C ASP A 38 -18.61 0.10 -4.95
N GLU A 39 -19.15 -0.08 -6.15
CA GLU A 39 -18.49 0.30 -7.41
C GLU A 39 -18.17 1.80 -7.52
N ASN A 40 -18.93 2.66 -6.87
CA ASN A 40 -18.72 4.12 -6.90
C ASN A 40 -17.96 4.61 -5.66
N ASN A 41 -17.74 3.74 -4.68
CA ASN A 41 -17.01 4.01 -3.45
C ASN A 41 -16.07 2.87 -3.07
N CYS A 42 -15.00 2.74 -3.85
CA CYS A 42 -13.94 1.77 -3.65
C CYS A 42 -12.60 2.33 -4.12
N THR A 43 -11.58 1.47 -4.09
CA THR A 43 -10.32 1.76 -4.78
C THR A 43 -10.38 1.24 -6.21
N GLU A 44 -9.74 1.95 -7.11
CA GLU A 44 -9.53 1.53 -8.49
C GLU A 44 -8.03 1.39 -8.78
N LEU A 45 -7.68 0.44 -9.66
CA LEU A 45 -6.31 0.12 -10.07
C LEU A 45 -6.21 0.15 -11.60
N LEU A 46 -5.11 0.67 -12.15
CA LEU A 46 -4.84 0.61 -13.59
C LEU A 46 -4.24 -0.76 -13.96
N MET A 47 -5.11 -1.75 -14.19
CA MET A 47 -4.70 -3.15 -14.26
C MET A 47 -3.83 -3.45 -15.48
N GLY A 48 -2.74 -4.20 -15.25
CA GLY A 48 -1.77 -4.58 -16.28
C GLY A 48 -0.68 -3.56 -16.57
N PHE A 49 -0.81 -2.31 -16.10
CA PHE A 49 0.15 -1.22 -16.35
C PHE A 49 1.59 -1.56 -15.97
N HIS A 50 1.79 -2.29 -14.86
CA HIS A 50 3.10 -2.69 -14.36
C HIS A 50 3.96 -3.46 -15.38
N ARG A 51 3.34 -4.06 -16.41
CA ARG A 51 4.04 -4.79 -17.48
C ARG A 51 4.61 -3.88 -18.57
N HIS A 52 4.19 -2.62 -18.60
CA HIS A 52 4.57 -1.62 -19.61
C HIS A 52 5.34 -0.45 -19.00
N LEU A 53 5.94 -0.66 -17.82
CA LEU A 53 6.69 0.39 -17.12
C LEU A 53 7.89 0.91 -17.91
N PRO A 54 8.73 0.08 -18.56
CA PRO A 54 9.86 0.58 -19.32
C PRO A 54 9.40 1.52 -20.45
N GLU A 55 8.39 1.12 -21.21
CA GLU A 55 7.82 1.90 -22.31
C GLU A 55 7.19 3.19 -21.79
N TYR A 56 6.47 3.11 -20.67
CA TYR A 56 5.87 4.27 -20.02
C TYR A 56 6.94 5.28 -19.57
N ARG A 57 8.01 4.81 -18.93
CA ARG A 57 9.13 5.66 -18.49
C ARG A 57 9.81 6.33 -19.68
N GLN A 58 10.10 5.57 -20.74
CA GLN A 58 10.68 6.10 -21.98
C GLN A 58 9.77 7.16 -22.61
N TRP A 59 8.45 6.92 -22.65
CA TRP A 59 7.50 7.90 -23.15
C TRP A 59 7.50 9.20 -22.32
N ARG A 60 7.54 9.10 -20.99
CA ARG A 60 7.62 10.29 -20.12
C ARG A 60 8.88 11.10 -20.36
N GLU A 61 10.02 10.44 -20.54
CA GLU A 61 11.31 11.09 -20.80
C GLU A 61 11.31 11.82 -22.14
N THR A 62 10.87 11.13 -23.20
CA THR A 62 10.81 11.69 -24.56
C THR A 62 9.80 12.82 -24.71
N THR A 63 8.75 12.85 -23.89
CA THR A 63 7.75 13.93 -23.87
C THR A 63 8.06 15.04 -22.87
N GLY A 64 9.20 14.99 -22.17
CA GLY A 64 9.62 16.02 -21.21
C GLY A 64 8.69 16.13 -19.99
N ARG A 65 7.98 15.05 -19.62
CA ARG A 65 7.11 15.05 -18.45
C ARG A 65 7.95 15.21 -17.18
N ALA A 66 7.58 16.19 -16.36
CA ALA A 66 8.24 16.41 -15.08
C ALA A 66 8.22 15.14 -14.22
N ARG A 67 9.35 14.83 -13.58
CA ARG A 67 9.41 13.84 -12.51
C ARG A 67 8.87 14.48 -11.24
N ALA A 68 8.05 13.75 -10.48
CA ALA A 68 7.58 14.25 -9.20
C ALA A 68 8.75 14.47 -8.24
N ILE A 69 8.72 15.62 -7.56
CA ILE A 69 9.68 16.00 -6.52
C ILE A 69 9.39 15.23 -5.20
N ASN A 70 8.17 14.67 -5.06
CA ASN A 70 7.67 14.00 -3.86
C ASN A 70 7.48 12.48 -4.08
N VAL A 71 7.14 11.77 -3.00
CA VAL A 71 6.93 10.30 -2.94
C VAL A 71 5.72 9.77 -3.73
N ILE A 72 4.78 10.63 -4.12
CA ILE A 72 3.64 10.29 -4.98
C ILE A 72 3.43 11.37 -6.04
N GLN A 73 2.90 10.99 -7.19
CA GLN A 73 2.46 11.91 -8.24
C GLN A 73 0.97 11.74 -8.51
N GLY A 74 0.21 12.83 -8.41
CA GLY A 74 -1.18 12.85 -8.84
C GLY A 74 -1.28 12.49 -10.33
N TRP A 75 -2.23 11.63 -10.66
CA TRP A 75 -2.42 11.08 -12.00
C TRP A 75 -3.62 11.75 -12.68
N LYS A 76 -3.44 12.12 -13.94
CA LYS A 76 -4.54 12.59 -14.81
C LYS A 76 -4.43 11.90 -16.16
N ASP A 77 -5.48 11.25 -16.63
CA ASP A 77 -5.41 10.47 -17.88
C ASP A 77 -4.95 11.35 -19.07
N GLU A 78 -5.39 12.61 -19.16
CA GLU A 78 -4.97 13.52 -20.24
C GLU A 78 -3.46 13.79 -20.24
N ASN A 79 -2.81 13.67 -19.08
CA ASN A 79 -1.41 13.98 -18.88
C ASN A 79 -0.51 12.77 -18.78
N ASP A 80 -0.96 11.74 -18.08
CA ASP A 80 -0.17 10.60 -17.67
C ASP A 80 -0.55 9.33 -18.44
N TRP A 81 -1.70 9.29 -19.13
CA TRP A 81 -2.12 8.17 -19.96
C TRP A 81 -3.04 8.60 -21.10
N PRO A 82 -2.56 9.50 -21.99
CA PRO A 82 -3.38 10.09 -23.02
C PRO A 82 -3.88 9.02 -24.01
N GLN A 83 -4.94 9.36 -24.76
CA GLN A 83 -5.61 8.44 -25.69
C GLN A 83 -4.63 7.71 -26.63
N VAL A 84 -3.57 8.38 -27.09
CA VAL A 84 -2.53 7.78 -27.95
C VAL A 84 -1.79 6.60 -27.29
N ILE A 85 -1.68 6.56 -25.96
CA ILE A 85 -1.16 5.39 -25.22
C ILE A 85 -2.27 4.36 -25.07
N GLN A 86 -3.47 4.79 -24.67
CA GLN A 86 -4.63 3.90 -24.50
C GLN A 86 -4.97 3.12 -25.77
N ASP A 87 -4.86 3.74 -26.95
CA ASP A 87 -5.13 3.11 -28.25
C ASP A 87 -4.13 1.98 -28.57
N LYS A 88 -2.89 2.10 -28.08
CA LYS A 88 -1.86 1.06 -28.22
C LYS A 88 -2.03 -0.07 -27.21
N LEU A 89 -2.68 0.20 -26.08
CA LEU A 89 -2.82 -0.69 -24.94
C LEU A 89 -4.29 -0.74 -24.49
N PRO A 90 -5.23 -1.16 -25.35
CA PRO A 90 -6.67 -1.04 -25.08
C PRO A 90 -7.15 -1.88 -23.89
N ASP A 91 -6.42 -2.94 -23.53
CA ASP A 91 -6.76 -3.82 -22.40
C ASP A 91 -6.36 -3.25 -21.04
N ILE A 92 -5.48 -2.23 -21.02
CA ILE A 92 -5.02 -1.57 -19.79
C ILE A 92 -6.05 -0.52 -19.42
N LYS A 93 -6.76 -0.76 -18.32
CA LYS A 93 -7.86 0.11 -17.87
C LYS A 93 -7.96 0.17 -16.35
N TRP A 94 -8.55 1.26 -15.87
CA TRP A 94 -8.94 1.40 -14.48
C TRP A 94 -10.04 0.39 -14.16
N ILE A 95 -9.78 -0.47 -13.18
CA ILE A 95 -10.74 -1.48 -12.71
C ILE A 95 -11.02 -1.21 -11.23
N ARG A 96 -12.30 -1.10 -10.91
CA ARG A 96 -12.82 -0.97 -9.54
C ARG A 96 -12.59 -2.26 -8.77
N GLN A 97 -12.21 -2.11 -7.51
CA GLN A 97 -11.86 -3.23 -6.62
C GLN A 97 -12.63 -3.10 -5.31
N PRO A 98 -13.98 -3.19 -5.32
CA PRO A 98 -14.77 -3.09 -4.10
C PRO A 98 -14.48 -4.27 -3.17
N CYS A 99 -14.21 -3.95 -1.91
CA CYS A 99 -14.08 -4.92 -0.84
C CYS A 99 -15.29 -4.88 0.10
N LYS A 100 -15.79 -6.04 0.47
CA LYS A 100 -16.76 -6.19 1.58
C LYS A 100 -16.08 -6.02 2.93
N ARG A 101 -16.88 -5.76 3.97
CA ARG A 101 -16.39 -5.67 5.35
C ARG A 101 -15.52 -6.89 5.69
N GLY A 102 -14.35 -6.62 6.25
CA GLY A 102 -13.34 -7.61 6.62
C GLY A 102 -12.48 -8.11 5.47
N GLN A 103 -12.82 -7.81 4.20
CA GLN A 103 -11.97 -8.18 3.08
C GLN A 103 -10.72 -7.32 3.01
N VAL A 104 -9.65 -7.96 2.54
CA VAL A 104 -8.34 -7.36 2.34
C VAL A 104 -8.09 -7.23 0.85
N ARG A 105 -7.62 -6.06 0.43
CA ARG A 105 -7.03 -5.84 -0.90
C ARG A 105 -5.53 -5.70 -0.74
N ILE A 106 -4.77 -6.47 -1.50
CA ILE A 106 -3.32 -6.33 -1.63
C ILE A 106 -3.04 -6.13 -3.12
N SER A 107 -2.35 -5.04 -3.45
CA SER A 107 -2.08 -4.65 -4.84
C SER A 107 -0.59 -4.61 -5.12
N HIS A 108 -0.24 -4.89 -6.37
CA HIS A 108 1.13 -4.75 -6.83
C HIS A 108 1.58 -3.28 -6.72
N PRO A 109 2.75 -3.00 -6.12
CA PRO A 109 3.19 -1.63 -5.81
C PRO A 109 3.46 -0.75 -7.03
N LEU A 110 3.59 -1.38 -8.19
CA LEU A 110 3.82 -0.69 -9.47
C LEU A 110 2.54 -0.34 -10.24
N LEU A 111 1.37 -0.60 -9.67
CA LEU A 111 0.10 -0.21 -10.27
C LEU A 111 -0.27 1.21 -9.81
N PRO A 112 -0.59 2.13 -10.73
CA PRO A 112 -1.36 3.32 -10.40
C PRO A 112 -2.67 2.93 -9.73
N TYR A 113 -3.02 3.67 -8.68
CA TYR A 113 -4.22 3.43 -7.90
C TYR A 113 -4.88 4.72 -7.46
N GLY A 114 -6.13 4.61 -7.03
CA GLY A 114 -6.92 5.74 -6.62
C GLY A 114 -8.11 5.35 -5.75
N SER A 115 -8.80 6.34 -5.23
CA SER A 115 -10.14 6.16 -4.68
C SER A 115 -11.15 6.74 -5.66
N THR A 116 -12.27 6.05 -5.83
CA THR A 116 -13.44 6.63 -6.49
C THR A 116 -14.11 7.65 -5.56
N GLY A 117 -15.02 8.44 -6.14
CA GLY A 117 -15.85 9.38 -5.43
C GLY A 117 -16.83 10.08 -6.38
N PRO A 118 -17.73 10.92 -5.84
CA PRO A 118 -17.97 11.17 -4.42
C PRO A 118 -18.49 9.93 -3.67
N MET A 119 -18.27 9.89 -2.36
CA MET A 119 -18.62 8.74 -1.51
C MET A 119 -20.14 8.46 -1.51
N THR A 120 -20.55 7.28 -1.96
CA THR A 120 -21.95 6.81 -1.96
C THR A 120 -22.37 6.18 -0.63
N VAL A 121 -21.40 5.71 0.15
CA VAL A 121 -21.57 5.09 1.47
C VAL A 121 -20.52 5.62 2.44
N ASN A 122 -20.75 5.49 3.74
CA ASN A 122 -19.67 5.72 4.71
C ASN A 122 -18.59 4.65 4.50
N ARG A 123 -17.34 5.08 4.35
CA ARG A 123 -16.23 4.17 4.07
C ARG A 123 -15.13 4.34 5.10
N ARG A 124 -14.86 3.28 5.84
CA ARG A 124 -13.70 3.14 6.70
C ARG A 124 -12.77 2.06 6.16
N ILE A 125 -11.51 2.44 5.95
CA ILE A 125 -10.45 1.50 5.59
C ILE A 125 -9.26 1.66 6.53
N ILE A 126 -8.58 0.56 6.81
CA ILE A 126 -7.26 0.54 7.44
C ILE A 126 -6.25 0.31 6.32
N PRO A 127 -5.46 1.32 5.92
CA PRO A 127 -4.38 1.10 4.98
C PRO A 127 -3.32 0.20 5.60
N CYS A 128 -2.78 -0.72 4.81
CA CYS A 128 -1.73 -1.64 5.20
C CYS A 128 -0.59 -1.50 4.21
N TRP A 129 0.62 -1.27 4.72
CA TRP A 129 1.82 -1.21 3.90
C TRP A 129 2.72 -2.37 4.30
N TYR A 130 3.10 -3.19 3.33
CA TYR A 130 3.97 -4.33 3.54
C TYR A 130 5.36 -3.99 3.05
N VAL A 131 6.33 -4.21 3.92
CA VAL A 131 7.73 -3.88 3.71
C VAL A 131 8.55 -5.15 3.74
N VAL A 132 9.54 -5.23 2.85
CA VAL A 132 10.44 -6.37 2.83
C VAL A 132 11.48 -6.22 3.94
N VAL A 133 11.72 -7.32 4.65
CA VAL A 133 12.79 -7.45 5.65
C VAL A 133 13.74 -8.55 5.17
N ARG A 134 15.03 -8.24 5.07
CA ARG A 134 16.07 -9.20 4.67
C ARG A 134 17.10 -9.30 5.79
N ASN A 135 17.24 -10.49 6.36
CA ASN A 135 18.21 -10.74 7.45
C ASN A 135 18.08 -9.73 8.61
N GLY A 136 16.84 -9.42 9.02
CA GLY A 136 16.56 -8.43 10.07
C GLY A 136 16.73 -6.96 9.66
N THR A 137 17.08 -6.69 8.40
CA THR A 137 17.24 -5.33 7.88
C THR A 137 16.03 -4.92 7.04
N MET A 138 15.47 -3.76 7.32
CA MET A 138 14.39 -3.16 6.54
C MET A 138 14.90 -2.76 5.16
N GLU A 139 14.20 -3.14 4.09
CA GLU A 139 14.59 -2.76 2.73
C GLU A 139 14.43 -1.24 2.48
N ASN A 140 13.54 -0.58 3.23
CA ASN A 140 13.48 0.87 3.35
C ASN A 140 14.02 1.32 4.72
N PRO A 141 15.27 1.84 4.81
CA PRO A 141 15.87 2.22 6.08
C PRO A 141 15.23 3.46 6.72
N ASN A 142 14.44 4.24 5.97
CA ASN A 142 13.83 5.46 6.49
C ASN A 142 12.61 5.20 7.39
N LEU A 143 12.15 3.95 7.51
CA LEU A 143 10.97 3.57 8.30
C LEU A 143 11.28 3.36 9.80
N GLY A 144 12.56 3.30 10.14
CA GLY A 144 13.03 2.77 11.41
C GLY A 144 13.63 1.37 11.23
N THR A 145 14.17 0.82 12.31
CA THR A 145 14.73 -0.53 12.32
C THR A 145 13.65 -1.60 12.43
N TYR A 146 13.98 -2.84 12.09
CA TYR A 146 13.07 -3.96 12.26
C TYR A 146 12.61 -4.10 13.73
N GLU A 147 13.54 -3.92 14.67
CA GLU A 147 13.27 -3.98 16.11
C GLU A 147 12.32 -2.88 16.58
N GLU A 148 12.48 -1.65 16.07
CA GLU A 148 11.61 -0.52 16.40
C GLU A 148 10.17 -0.78 15.92
N ILE A 149 9.99 -1.27 14.69
CA ILE A 149 8.67 -1.60 14.15
C ILE A 149 8.03 -2.76 14.93
N CYS A 150 8.79 -3.82 15.20
CA CYS A 150 8.29 -4.96 15.96
C CYS A 150 7.92 -4.57 17.40
N LYS A 151 8.69 -3.68 18.03
CA LYS A 151 8.36 -3.13 19.34
C LYS A 151 7.05 -2.35 19.28
N ALA A 152 6.90 -1.45 18.31
CA ALA A 152 5.67 -0.68 18.11
C ALA A 152 4.43 -1.59 17.97
N HIS A 153 4.53 -2.68 17.19
CA HIS A 153 3.43 -3.63 17.05
C HIS A 153 3.10 -4.40 18.34
N ARG A 154 4.11 -4.84 19.11
CA ARG A 154 3.89 -5.57 20.37
C ARG A 154 3.34 -4.68 21.48
N GLU A 155 3.78 -3.44 21.52
CA GLU A 155 3.39 -2.45 22.53
C GLU A 155 2.16 -1.65 22.11
N LEU A 156 1.67 -1.85 20.87
CA LEU A 156 0.53 -1.13 20.30
C LEU A 156 0.77 0.39 20.28
N LEU A 157 2.00 0.77 19.92
CA LEU A 157 2.43 2.17 19.81
C LEU A 157 2.57 2.56 18.33
N ALA A 158 2.59 3.86 18.07
CA ALA A 158 2.94 4.36 16.75
C ALA A 158 4.41 3.99 16.41
N ALA A 159 4.63 3.54 15.18
CA ALA A 159 5.97 3.39 14.62
C ALA A 159 6.72 4.74 14.60
N PRO A 160 8.05 4.78 14.66
CA PRO A 160 8.81 6.04 14.72
C PRO A 160 8.63 6.92 13.48
N ARG A 161 8.31 6.32 12.33
CA ARG A 161 8.09 7.00 11.05
C ARG A 161 6.89 6.39 10.32
N SER A 162 6.33 7.17 9.42
CA SER A 162 5.30 6.71 8.48
C SER A 162 5.91 5.73 7.45
N PRO A 163 5.09 4.93 6.75
CA PRO A 163 5.52 4.01 5.69
C PRO A 163 6.27 4.65 4.52
N SER A 164 6.27 5.97 4.40
CA SER A 164 7.04 6.74 3.41
C SER A 164 8.33 7.35 4.00
N GLY A 165 8.66 7.06 5.25
CA GLY A 165 9.86 7.55 5.95
C GLY A 165 9.73 8.94 6.56
N TYR A 166 8.58 9.60 6.40
CA TYR A 166 8.32 10.91 7.00
C TYR A 166 7.80 10.79 8.44
N PRO A 167 7.88 11.86 9.25
CA PRO A 167 7.18 11.91 10.54
C PRO A 167 5.69 11.57 10.40
N ASN A 168 5.12 10.90 11.41
CA ASN A 168 3.69 10.62 11.45
C ASN A 168 2.91 11.94 11.55
N LYS A 169 2.19 12.30 10.48
CA LYS A 169 1.38 13.53 10.44
C LYS A 169 0.03 13.40 11.16
N TYR A 170 -0.51 12.19 11.23
CA TYR A 170 -1.87 11.94 11.71
C TYR A 170 -1.84 10.73 12.67
N GLY A 171 -1.83 10.97 13.98
CA GLY A 171 -2.05 9.91 14.98
C GLY A 171 -0.81 9.21 15.54
N GLY A 172 0.23 9.97 15.92
CA GLY A 172 1.26 9.46 16.82
C GLY A 172 0.83 9.65 18.27
N THR A 173 0.28 8.62 18.90
CA THR A 173 0.05 8.63 20.35
C THR A 173 1.22 7.94 21.04
N ASP A 174 1.74 8.55 22.11
CA ASP A 174 2.77 7.93 22.96
C ASP A 174 2.18 6.87 23.91
N GLN A 175 0.87 6.63 23.78
CA GLN A 175 0.13 5.66 24.56
C GLN A 175 -0.62 4.73 23.62
N PRO A 176 -0.79 3.45 24.00
CA PRO A 176 -1.62 2.52 23.27
C PRO A 176 -3.03 3.09 23.08
N PHE A 177 -3.61 2.91 21.89
CA PHE A 177 -4.97 3.33 21.65
C PHE A 177 -5.91 2.41 22.46
N PRO A 178 -6.87 2.95 23.25
CA PRO A 178 -7.66 2.13 24.16
C PRO A 178 -8.49 1.01 23.50
N ALA A 179 -8.76 1.13 22.20
CA ALA A 179 -9.46 0.09 21.43
C ALA A 179 -8.51 -0.83 20.65
N ASP A 180 -7.20 -0.78 20.93
CA ASP A 180 -6.26 -1.74 20.36
C ASP A 180 -6.54 -3.14 20.90
N VAL A 181 -6.68 -4.09 19.97
CA VAL A 181 -6.94 -5.48 20.29
C VAL A 181 -5.66 -6.26 20.09
N ARG A 182 -5.22 -6.97 21.14
CA ARG A 182 -4.20 -8.01 20.98
C ARG A 182 -4.82 -9.16 20.20
N ILE A 183 -4.39 -9.32 18.95
CA ILE A 183 -4.77 -10.48 18.16
C ILE A 183 -3.99 -11.67 18.72
N ASP A 184 -4.71 -12.62 19.33
CA ASP A 184 -4.15 -13.89 19.79
C ASP A 184 -3.96 -14.82 18.59
N LEU A 185 -2.81 -14.67 17.94
CA LEU A 185 -2.44 -15.45 16.76
C LEU A 185 -1.96 -16.83 17.22
N GLN A 186 -2.55 -17.89 16.67
CA GLN A 186 -2.16 -19.27 17.01
C GLN A 186 -0.96 -19.74 16.17
N SER A 187 -0.78 -19.18 14.98
CA SER A 187 0.31 -19.49 14.06
C SER A 187 1.55 -18.63 14.34
N TYR A 188 2.73 -19.25 14.35
CA TYR A 188 4.01 -18.54 14.43
C TYR A 188 4.30 -17.72 13.16
N ILE A 189 3.89 -18.19 11.98
CA ILE A 189 3.95 -17.41 10.73
C ILE A 189 3.10 -16.14 10.88
N GLN A 190 1.87 -16.26 11.37
CA GLN A 190 1.02 -15.10 11.62
C GLN A 190 1.68 -14.12 12.60
N ARG A 191 2.25 -14.63 13.71
CA ARG A 191 2.98 -13.82 14.70
C ARG A 191 4.18 -13.10 14.07
N ALA A 192 4.92 -13.78 13.20
CA ALA A 192 6.07 -13.19 12.49
C ALA A 192 5.64 -12.09 11.52
N LEU A 193 4.53 -12.28 10.80
CA LEU A 193 3.96 -11.27 9.89
C LEU A 193 3.64 -9.96 10.58
N VAL A 194 3.21 -9.99 11.84
CA VAL A 194 2.90 -8.80 12.64
C VAL A 194 4.04 -8.38 13.58
N GLY A 195 5.25 -8.96 13.46
CA GLY A 195 6.41 -8.57 14.26
C GLY A 195 6.35 -8.99 15.75
N GLN A 196 5.44 -9.89 16.13
CA GLN A 196 5.40 -10.45 17.48
C GLN A 196 6.58 -11.40 17.75
N VAL A 197 7.07 -12.10 16.72
CA VAL A 197 8.26 -12.95 16.75
C VAL A 197 9.16 -12.70 15.54
N HIS A 198 10.42 -13.14 15.58
CA HIS A 198 11.37 -12.97 14.47
C HIS A 198 11.20 -14.08 13.41
N TRP A 199 11.36 -13.77 12.12
CA TRP A 199 11.30 -14.76 11.03
C TRP A 199 12.32 -15.90 11.14
N GLY A 200 13.41 -15.67 11.87
CA GLY A 200 14.43 -16.68 12.18
C GLY A 200 14.10 -17.60 13.35
N ASP A 201 12.98 -17.39 14.06
CA ASP A 201 12.54 -18.24 15.16
C ASP A 201 12.36 -19.69 14.67
N PRO A 202 12.87 -20.71 15.39
CA PRO A 202 12.76 -22.11 14.99
C PRO A 202 11.31 -22.56 14.77
N MET A 203 10.35 -22.02 15.52
CA MET A 203 8.93 -22.36 15.37
C MET A 203 8.34 -21.75 14.11
N VAL A 204 8.73 -20.52 13.75
CA VAL A 204 8.36 -19.91 12.47
C VAL A 204 8.93 -20.72 11.30
N ARG A 205 10.22 -21.09 11.36
CA ARG A 205 10.87 -21.90 10.33
C ARG A 205 10.23 -23.27 10.18
N ARG A 206 9.91 -23.92 11.30
CA ARG A 206 9.23 -25.22 11.32
C ARG A 206 7.85 -25.13 10.66
N GLU A 207 7.06 -24.13 11.03
CA GLU A 207 5.73 -23.95 10.46
C GLU A 207 5.80 -23.60 8.97
N MET A 208 6.70 -22.70 8.55
CA MET A 208 6.92 -22.39 7.13
C MET A 208 7.24 -23.65 6.32
N HIS A 209 8.06 -24.55 6.87
CA HIS A 209 8.38 -25.81 6.21
C HIS A 209 7.18 -26.76 6.10
N ILE A 210 6.33 -26.80 7.12
CA ILE A 210 5.10 -27.62 7.13
C ILE A 210 4.10 -27.10 6.10
N GLU A 211 3.88 -25.78 6.06
CA GLU A 211 2.82 -25.16 5.24
C GLU A 211 3.23 -24.94 3.77
N PHE A 212 4.53 -24.72 3.49
CA PHE A 212 5.01 -24.28 2.18
C PHE A 212 6.13 -25.14 1.56
N GLY A 213 6.67 -26.13 2.29
CA GLY A 213 7.72 -27.03 1.81
C GLY A 213 9.15 -26.54 2.00
#